data_AF-A0A968GS11-F1
#
_entry.id   AF-A0A968GS11-F1
#
_cell.length_a   1.000
_cell.length_b   1.000
_cell.length_c   1.000
_cell.angle_alpha   90.00
_cell.angle_beta   90.00
_cell.angle_gamma   90.00
#
_symmetry.space_group_name_H-M   'P 1'
#
loop_
_entity.id
_entity.type
_entity.pdbx_description
1 polymer ?
#
loop_
_entity_poly.entity_id
_entity_poly.type
_entity_poly.pdbx_seq_one_letter_code
_entity_poly.pdbx_strand_id
1 'polypeptide(L)'
;MTTVSKFKWFWAWQDEKEEAWLHEMAKQGLHFQSVKLPGSYIFEAGEPRDDYYRMDFITDRKEYENYLQLFKDAGWEHLGGKGGWQYFRTEGKWNAVPEI
;
A
#
# COMPACT_ATOMS: atom_id res chain seq x y z
N MET A 1 9.82 -14.16 -10.84
CA MET A 1 9.54 -13.15 -9.78
C MET A 1 9.59 -13.89 -8.46
N THR A 2 10.43 -13.45 -7.53
CA THR A 2 10.59 -14.11 -6.23
C THR A 2 9.66 -13.42 -5.23
N THR A 3 8.68 -14.15 -4.71
CA THR A 3 7.76 -13.63 -3.69
C THR A 3 8.36 -13.82 -2.31
N VAL A 4 8.34 -12.78 -1.49
CA VAL A 4 8.86 -12.78 -0.12
C VAL A 4 7.71 -12.52 0.84
N SER A 5 7.50 -13.40 1.82
CA SER A 5 6.56 -13.14 2.91
C SER A 5 7.31 -12.59 4.12
N LYS A 6 6.77 -11.52 4.73
CA LYS A 6 7.24 -11.04 6.03
C LYS A 6 6.07 -10.93 6.99
N PHE A 7 6.34 -11.24 8.25
CA PHE A 7 5.41 -11.04 9.34
C PHE A 7 5.85 -9.85 10.19
N LYS A 8 4.93 -8.90 10.41
CA LYS A 8 5.12 -7.77 11.31
C LYS A 8 3.77 -7.31 11.85
N TRP A 9 3.61 -7.27 13.15
CA TRP A 9 2.35 -6.81 13.74
C TRP A 9 2.33 -5.30 13.90
N PHE A 10 1.28 -4.65 13.42
CA PHE A 10 0.96 -3.25 13.68
C PHE A 10 -0.44 -3.17 14.28
N TRP A 11 -0.62 -2.24 15.20
CA TRP A 11 -1.96 -1.92 15.71
C TRP A 11 -2.67 -0.96 14.76
N ALA A 12 -4.01 -0.91 14.82
CA ALA A 12 -4.83 -0.10 13.90
C ALA A 12 -4.55 1.42 13.96
N TRP A 13 -3.96 1.93 15.05
CA TRP A 13 -3.55 3.33 15.20
C TRP A 13 -2.07 3.58 14.84
N GLN A 14 -1.40 2.58 14.24
CA GLN A 14 -0.01 2.65 13.80
C GLN A 14 0.10 2.54 12.28
N ASP A 15 -0.95 2.92 11.57
CA ASP A 15 -1.03 2.97 10.12
C ASP A 15 0.15 3.75 9.51
N GLU A 16 0.46 4.95 10.01
CA GLU A 16 1.64 5.73 9.56
C GLU A 16 2.97 4.94 9.69
N LYS A 17 3.11 4.12 10.74
CA LYS A 17 4.32 3.30 10.95
C LYS A 17 4.34 2.09 10.03
N GLU A 18 3.17 1.56 9.69
CA GLU A 18 3.00 0.49 8.73
C GLU A 18 3.38 1.00 7.33
N GLU A 19 2.81 2.12 6.90
CA GLU A 19 3.12 2.79 5.62
C GLU A 19 4.60 3.11 5.48
N ALA A 20 5.21 3.74 6.50
CA ALA A 20 6.65 4.04 6.50
C ALA A 20 7.51 2.77 6.43
N TRP A 21 7.07 1.68 7.08
CA TRP A 21 7.78 0.41 6.99
C TRP A 21 7.67 -0.22 5.58
N LEU A 22 6.50 -0.16 4.94
CA LEU A 22 6.31 -0.63 3.57
C LEU A 22 7.17 0.16 2.59
N HIS A 23 7.26 1.49 2.76
CA HIS A 23 8.15 2.35 1.99
C HIS A 23 9.63 1.93 2.13
N GLU A 24 10.10 1.71 3.36
CA GLU A 24 11.46 1.23 3.61
C GLU A 24 11.72 -0.18 3.04
N MET A 25 10.68 -1.02 2.91
CA MET A 25 10.78 -2.31 2.20
C MET A 25 10.93 -2.10 0.70
N ALA A 26 10.17 -1.19 0.08
CA ALA A 26 10.31 -0.88 -1.34
C ALA A 26 11.71 -0.37 -1.69
N LYS A 27 12.30 0.46 -0.83
CA LYS A 27 13.68 0.94 -0.97
C LYS A 27 14.73 -0.15 -0.84
N GLN A 28 14.38 -1.31 -0.30
CA GLN A 28 15.21 -2.51 -0.25
C GLN A 28 14.93 -3.47 -1.41
N GLY A 29 14.07 -3.08 -2.36
CA GLY A 29 13.64 -3.92 -3.49
C GLY A 29 12.53 -4.90 -3.13
N LEU A 30 11.77 -4.64 -2.06
CA LEU A 30 10.62 -5.44 -1.68
C LEU A 30 9.34 -4.63 -1.90
N HIS A 31 8.68 -4.84 -3.04
CA HIS A 31 7.44 -4.15 -3.37
C HIS A 31 6.26 -4.86 -2.74
N PHE A 32 5.52 -4.18 -1.89
CA PHE A 32 4.34 -4.75 -1.26
C PHE A 32 3.27 -5.06 -2.30
N GLN A 33 2.69 -6.27 -2.21
CA GLN A 33 1.66 -6.77 -3.13
C GLN A 33 0.31 -6.95 -2.43
N SER A 34 0.29 -7.63 -1.27
CA SER A 34 -0.97 -7.88 -0.55
C SER A 34 -0.75 -8.36 0.89
N VAL A 35 -1.80 -8.25 1.71
CA VAL A 35 -1.85 -8.84 3.05
C VAL A 35 -2.67 -10.13 3.02
N LYS A 36 -2.08 -11.24 3.51
CA LYS A 36 -2.79 -12.54 3.59
C LYS A 36 -3.65 -12.63 4.85
N LEU A 37 -3.09 -12.20 5.97
CA LEU A 37 -3.64 -12.19 7.32
C LEU A 37 -3.13 -10.92 8.04
N PRO A 38 -3.83 -10.42 9.08
CA PRO A 38 -3.33 -9.29 9.86
C PRO A 38 -1.87 -9.51 10.31
N GLY A 39 -0.99 -8.59 9.90
CA GLY A 39 0.45 -8.66 10.14
C GLY A 39 1.26 -9.58 9.21
N SER A 40 0.65 -10.22 8.20
CA SER A 40 1.33 -11.06 7.21
C SER A 40 1.28 -10.44 5.82
N TYR A 41 2.43 -9.88 5.41
CA TYR A 41 2.60 -9.14 4.17
C TYR A 41 3.32 -9.98 3.12
N ILE A 42 2.86 -9.86 1.89
CA ILE A 42 3.44 -10.48 0.71
C ILE A 42 4.11 -9.37 -0.10
N PHE A 43 5.38 -9.57 -0.40
CA PHE A 43 6.20 -8.69 -1.22
C PHE A 43 6.67 -9.40 -2.48
N GLU A 44 6.91 -8.63 -3.52
CA GLU A 44 7.64 -9.04 -4.70
C GLU A 44 9.05 -8.49 -4.63
N ALA A 45 10.05 -9.38 -4.74
CA ALA A 45 11.43 -8.96 -4.84
C ALA A 45 11.73 -8.40 -6.24
N GLY A 46 12.28 -7.19 -6.28
CA GLY A 46 12.66 -6.45 -7.46
C GLY A 46 13.78 -5.46 -7.16
N GLU A 47 13.97 -4.50 -8.06
CA GLU A 47 14.93 -3.41 -7.86
C GLU A 47 14.43 -2.43 -6.79
N PRO A 48 15.31 -1.85 -5.96
CA PRO A 48 14.97 -0.76 -5.05
C PRO A 48 14.14 0.35 -5.72
N ARG A 49 12.98 0.67 -5.14
CA ARG A 49 12.14 1.80 -5.58
C ARG A 49 11.72 2.64 -4.39
N ASP A 50 11.48 3.91 -4.67
CA ASP A 50 11.00 4.87 -3.69
C ASP A 50 9.46 4.88 -3.67
N ASP A 51 8.85 3.72 -3.48
CA ASP A 51 7.39 3.60 -3.51
C ASP A 51 6.80 4.07 -2.18
N TYR A 52 5.76 4.90 -2.24
CA TYR A 52 4.96 5.27 -1.08
C TYR A 52 3.70 4.42 -1.05
N TYR A 53 3.28 4.06 0.16
CA TYR A 53 2.08 3.25 0.38
C TYR A 53 1.10 4.04 1.23
N ARG A 54 -0.18 3.92 0.88
CA ARG A 54 -1.28 4.46 1.68
C ARG A 54 -2.32 3.40 1.93
N MET A 55 -2.72 3.26 3.19
CA MET A 55 -3.77 2.35 3.61
C MET A 55 -5.00 3.15 3.98
N ASP A 56 -6.15 2.72 3.46
CA ASP A 56 -7.41 3.39 3.76
C ASP A 56 -8.55 2.37 3.89
N PHE A 57 -9.62 2.74 4.59
CA PHE A 57 -10.72 1.84 4.94
C PHE A 57 -12.05 2.37 4.43
N ILE A 58 -12.68 1.62 3.53
CA ILE A 58 -13.99 1.95 2.97
C ILE A 58 -15.06 0.97 3.44
N THR A 59 -16.16 1.51 3.97
CA THR A 59 -17.35 0.75 4.38
C THR A 59 -18.45 0.77 3.32
N ASP A 60 -18.59 1.87 2.59
CA ASP A 60 -19.62 2.02 1.56
C ASP A 60 -19.12 1.51 0.19
N ARG A 61 -19.73 0.42 -0.27
CA ARG A 61 -19.40 -0.17 -1.57
C ARG A 61 -20.05 0.54 -2.76
N LYS A 62 -21.06 1.38 -2.54
CA LYS A 62 -21.81 2.03 -3.62
C LYS A 62 -20.96 3.08 -4.35
N GLU A 63 -20.02 3.69 -3.64
CA GLU A 63 -19.10 4.69 -4.20
C GLU A 63 -17.69 4.13 -4.43
N TYR A 64 -17.52 2.81 -4.34
CA TYR A 64 -16.20 2.17 -4.44
C TYR A 64 -15.47 2.51 -5.74
N GLU A 65 -16.17 2.56 -6.88
CA GLU A 65 -15.57 2.92 -8.16
C GLU A 65 -15.12 4.39 -8.20
N ASN A 66 -15.96 5.32 -7.72
CA ASN A 66 -15.62 6.74 -7.62
C ASN A 66 -14.43 6.97 -6.67
N TYR A 67 -14.41 6.24 -5.56
CA TYR A 67 -13.33 6.24 -4.59
C TYR A 67 -12.01 5.78 -5.22
N LEU A 68 -12.00 4.62 -5.90
CA LEU A 68 -10.80 4.16 -6.60
C LEU A 68 -10.35 5.14 -7.70
N GLN A 69 -11.31 5.77 -8.38
CA GLN A 69 -11.01 6.75 -9.41
C GLN A 69 -10.35 8.01 -8.82
N LEU A 70 -10.78 8.49 -7.66
CA LEU A 70 -10.15 9.63 -6.98
C LEU A 70 -8.67 9.37 -6.64
N PHE A 71 -8.37 8.18 -6.13
CA PHE A 71 -6.98 7.77 -5.87
C PHE A 71 -6.18 7.68 -7.16
N LYS A 72 -6.76 7.08 -8.21
CA LYS A 72 -6.12 6.96 -9.51
C LYS A 72 -5.83 8.31 -10.16
N ASP A 73 -6.77 9.25 -10.08
CA ASP A 73 -6.63 10.61 -10.61
C ASP A 73 -5.56 11.40 -9.86
N ALA A 74 -5.40 11.12 -8.56
CA ALA A 74 -4.30 11.64 -7.76
C ALA A 74 -2.94 11.00 -8.11
N GLY A 75 -2.91 9.84 -8.78
CA GLY A 75 -1.67 9.15 -9.15
C GLY A 75 -1.32 7.98 -8.22
N TRP A 76 -2.31 7.45 -7.50
CA TRP A 76 -2.19 6.23 -6.72
C TRP A 76 -2.65 5.01 -7.53
N GLU A 77 -1.85 3.96 -7.50
CA GLU A 77 -2.19 2.65 -8.03
C GLU A 77 -2.82 1.79 -6.93
N HIS A 78 -3.97 1.20 -7.22
CA HIS A 78 -4.65 0.30 -6.30
C HIS A 78 -4.03 -1.10 -6.35
N LEU A 79 -3.51 -1.57 -5.22
CA LEU A 79 -2.92 -2.91 -5.08
C LEU A 79 -3.97 -3.97 -4.74
N GLY A 80 -5.13 -3.55 -4.25
CA GLY A 80 -6.19 -4.43 -3.78
C GLY A 80 -6.54 -4.20 -2.32
N GLY A 81 -7.48 -4.99 -1.82
CA GLY A 81 -8.02 -4.82 -0.49
C GLY A 81 -8.76 -6.03 0.04
N LYS A 82 -8.88 -6.15 1.36
CA LYS A 82 -9.60 -7.25 2.02
C LYS A 82 -10.35 -6.74 3.25
N GLY A 83 -11.65 -7.04 3.30
CA GLY A 83 -12.48 -6.72 4.47
C GLY A 83 -12.71 -5.22 4.71
N GLY A 84 -12.67 -4.40 3.66
CA GLY A 84 -12.83 -2.93 3.75
C GLY A 84 -11.51 -2.17 3.64
N TRP A 85 -10.40 -2.78 4.07
CA TRP A 85 -9.06 -2.23 3.89
C TRP A 85 -8.66 -2.23 2.42
N GLN A 86 -8.16 -1.10 1.94
CA GLN A 86 -7.64 -0.86 0.61
C GLN A 86 -6.18 -0.40 0.71
N TYR A 87 -5.34 -0.92 -0.17
CA TYR A 87 -3.93 -0.57 -0.22
C TYR A 87 -3.63 0.10 -1.54
N PHE A 88 -2.91 1.21 -1.45
CA PHE A 88 -2.50 2.01 -2.59
C PHE A 88 -0.99 2.19 -2.59
N ARG A 89 -0.44 2.30 -3.79
CA ARG A 89 0.96 2.60 -4.02
C ARG A 89 1.09 3.77 -4.97
N THR A 90 2.03 4.65 -4.70
CA THR A 90 2.48 5.63 -5.70
C THR A 90 4.00 5.59 -5.80
N GLU A 91 4.53 5.76 -7.01
CA GLU A 91 5.97 5.86 -7.20
C GLU A 91 6.42 7.25 -6.75
N GLY A 92 7.36 7.31 -5.81
CA GLY A 92 7.93 8.53 -5.27
C GLY A 92 8.70 9.31 -6.33
N LYS A 93 8.01 10.11 -7.12
CA LYS A 93 8.63 11.26 -7.76
C LYS A 93 8.69 12.36 -6.70
N TRP A 94 9.93 12.65 -6.28
CA TRP A 94 10.47 13.62 -5.31
C TRP A 94 9.67 14.92 -4.98
N ASN A 95 8.63 15.30 -5.72
CA ASN A 95 7.92 16.57 -5.54
C ASN A 95 6.39 16.51 -5.52
N ALA A 96 5.77 15.31 -5.50
CA ALA A 96 4.31 15.19 -5.49
C ALA A 96 3.84 13.83 -4.98
N VAL A 97 4.07 13.50 -3.70
CA VAL A 97 3.20 12.48 -3.07
C VAL A 97 1.81 13.10 -3.09
N PRO A 98 0.84 12.50 -3.81
CA PRO A 98 -0.45 13.14 -3.98
C PRO A 98 -1.18 13.14 -2.65
N GLU A 99 -1.49 14.32 -2.14
CA GLU A 99 -2.42 14.47 -1.02
C GLU A 99 -3.82 14.09 -1.50
N ILE A 100 -4.37 13.07 -0.86
CA ILE A 100 -5.75 12.61 -1.01
C ILE A 100 -6.44 12.65 0.34
#